data_AF-A0A5M4DB41-F1
#
_entry.id   AF-A0A5M4DB41-F1
#
_cell.length_a   1.000
_cell.length_b   1.000
_cell.length_c   1.000
_cell.angle_alpha   90.00
_cell.angle_beta   90.00
_cell.angle_gamma   90.00
#
_symmetry.space_group_name_H-M   'P 1'
#
loop_
_entity.id
_entity.type
_entity.pdbx_description
1 polymer ?
#
loop_
_entity_poly.entity_id
_entity_poly.type
_entity_poly.pdbx_seq_one_letter_code
_entity_poly.pdbx_strand_id
1 'polypeptide(L)'
;AIVSNPPYSIKWDGDANPLLINDPRFAPAGVLAPQSKADLAFTMHMLSWLAVNGTAAIVEFPGVLYRGGAEQKIRKYLIDNNYVDTVIQLPPDLFFGTTIATCVIVLKKSKKDNSVLFIDASALFNRVGNKNKLMPEHQSAILGAFNDRGDVDHFSKLVSNQDIADGGYSISVSTFIEREDSSEVIDIVVLNKQIAEIVARQSALRADIDAIVAELEGAV
;
A
#
# COMPACT_ATOMS: atom_id res chain seq x y z
N ALA A 1 -15.80 17.60 8.89
CA ALA A 1 -15.04 16.46 8.34
C ALA A 1 -14.32 16.92 7.07
N ILE A 2 -13.19 16.30 6.73
CA ILE A 2 -12.45 16.56 5.48
C ILE A 2 -12.39 15.25 4.69
N VAL A 3 -12.67 15.29 3.39
CA VAL A 3 -12.45 14.17 2.47
C VAL A 3 -11.64 14.68 1.29
N SER A 4 -10.67 13.89 0.84
CA SER A 4 -9.82 14.31 -0.29
C SER A 4 -9.25 13.13 -1.06
N ASN A 5 -9.05 13.33 -2.34
CA ASN A 5 -8.25 12.47 -3.23
C ASN A 5 -7.26 13.38 -3.97
N PRO A 6 -6.18 13.84 -3.30
CA PRO A 6 -5.19 14.70 -3.91
C PRO A 6 -4.51 14.00 -5.11
N PRO A 7 -4.01 14.77 -6.09
CA PRO A 7 -3.27 14.19 -7.21
C PRO A 7 -1.95 13.59 -6.73
N TYR A 8 -1.63 12.39 -7.20
CA TYR A 8 -0.52 11.60 -6.66
C TYR A 8 0.85 12.10 -7.09
N SER A 9 1.73 12.27 -6.10
CA SER A 9 3.14 12.62 -6.25
C SER A 9 3.39 13.76 -7.25
N ILE A 10 2.53 14.78 -7.24
CA ILE A 10 2.75 15.98 -8.04
C ILE A 10 3.97 16.74 -7.53
N LYS A 11 4.64 17.44 -8.45
CA LYS A 11 5.67 18.41 -8.09
C LYS A 11 5.06 19.61 -7.38
N TRP A 12 5.78 20.16 -6.43
CA TRP A 12 5.42 21.38 -5.70
C TRP A 12 6.70 22.10 -5.25
N ASP A 13 6.56 23.33 -4.78
CA ASP A 13 7.72 24.17 -4.44
C ASP A 13 8.59 23.58 -3.32
N GLY A 14 7.97 22.98 -2.29
CA GLY A 14 8.70 22.38 -1.16
C GLY A 14 9.76 23.32 -0.59
N ASP A 15 10.99 22.82 -0.47
CA ASP A 15 12.14 23.58 0.03
C ASP A 15 12.73 24.59 -0.98
N ALA A 16 12.26 24.63 -2.24
CA ALA A 16 12.59 25.73 -3.15
C ALA A 16 11.93 27.05 -2.72
N ASN A 17 10.84 26.98 -1.94
CA ASN A 17 10.26 28.15 -1.29
C ASN A 17 10.68 28.18 0.19
N PRO A 18 11.66 29.01 0.57
CA PRO A 18 12.22 29.03 1.92
C PRO A 18 11.22 29.50 2.99
N LEU A 19 10.08 30.08 2.61
CA LEU A 19 9.04 30.49 3.55
C LEU A 19 8.25 29.29 4.10
N LEU A 20 8.16 28.19 3.34
CA LEU A 20 7.31 27.07 3.67
C LEU A 20 7.79 26.30 4.91
N ILE A 21 9.08 26.31 5.23
CA ILE A 21 9.60 25.64 6.43
C ILE A 21 9.08 26.26 7.73
N ASN A 22 8.71 27.55 7.69
CA ASN A 22 8.14 28.29 8.82
C ASN A 22 6.62 28.42 8.73
N ASP A 23 5.99 27.88 7.68
CA ASP A 23 4.53 27.88 7.55
C ASP A 23 3.93 27.01 8.68
N PRO A 24 2.95 27.51 9.45
CA PRO A 24 2.35 26.76 10.56
C PRO A 24 1.79 25.37 10.18
N ARG A 25 1.48 25.15 8.89
CA ARG A 25 1.01 23.86 8.38
C ARG A 25 2.10 22.81 8.35
N PHE A 26 3.36 23.20 8.16
CA PHE A 26 4.48 22.27 7.91
C PHE A 26 5.57 22.35 8.98
N ALA A 27 5.77 23.52 9.58
CA ALA A 27 6.77 23.76 10.62
C ALA A 27 6.75 22.72 11.77
N PRO A 28 5.59 22.23 12.25
CA PRO A 28 5.56 21.24 13.34
C PRO A 28 6.28 19.92 13.01
N ALA A 29 6.32 19.49 11.75
CA ALA A 29 7.05 18.29 11.34
C ALA A 29 8.58 18.51 11.21
N GLY A 30 9.03 19.76 11.23
CA GLY A 30 10.44 20.16 11.13
C GLY A 30 11.09 19.91 9.76
N VAL A 31 10.35 19.36 8.79
CA VAL A 31 10.78 19.13 7.41
C VAL A 31 9.61 19.29 6.45
N LEU A 32 9.91 19.58 5.19
CA LEU A 32 8.93 19.61 4.11
C LEU A 32 8.90 18.28 3.36
N ALA A 33 7.76 17.92 2.78
CA ALA A 33 7.72 16.81 1.85
C ALA A 33 8.65 17.08 0.64
N PRO A 34 9.20 16.05 -0.03
CA PRO A 34 10.09 16.26 -1.16
C PRO A 34 9.41 17.05 -2.29
N GLN A 35 10.13 17.93 -2.99
CA GLN A 35 9.59 18.71 -4.12
C GLN A 35 8.91 17.86 -5.19
N SER A 36 9.39 16.63 -5.40
CA SER A 36 8.83 15.69 -6.37
C SER A 36 7.52 15.03 -5.93
N LYS A 37 7.12 15.18 -4.66
CA LYS A 37 6.06 14.38 -4.00
C LYS A 37 5.29 15.23 -2.99
N ALA A 38 4.19 15.83 -3.43
CA ALA A 38 3.35 16.66 -2.56
C ALA A 38 2.39 15.88 -1.63
N ASP A 39 2.35 14.55 -1.71
CA ASP A 39 1.35 13.71 -1.02
C ASP A 39 1.22 14.07 0.48
N LEU A 40 2.32 13.95 1.24
CA LEU A 40 2.33 14.30 2.67
C LEU A 40 2.20 15.82 2.95
N ALA A 41 2.47 16.69 1.98
CA ALA A 41 2.17 18.12 2.12
C ALA A 41 0.66 18.35 2.12
N PHE A 42 -0.10 17.64 1.27
CA PHE A 42 -1.56 17.65 1.34
C PHE A 42 -2.07 17.09 2.67
N THR A 43 -1.51 15.97 3.14
CA THR A 43 -1.87 15.39 4.45
C THR A 43 -1.67 16.40 5.59
N MET A 44 -0.51 17.07 5.64
CA MET A 44 -0.20 18.10 6.64
C MET A 44 -1.11 19.33 6.53
N HIS A 45 -1.42 19.75 5.30
CA HIS A 45 -2.38 20.83 5.06
C HIS A 45 -3.76 20.49 5.62
N MET A 46 -4.28 19.30 5.33
CA MET A 46 -5.58 18.85 5.85
C MET A 46 -5.58 18.72 7.38
N LEU A 47 -4.50 18.20 7.97
CA LEU A 47 -4.33 18.15 9.42
C LEU A 47 -4.39 19.54 10.06
N SER A 48 -3.75 20.55 9.45
CA SER A 48 -3.75 21.91 10.00
C SER A 48 -5.15 22.50 10.14
N TRP A 49 -6.02 22.28 9.15
CA TRP A 49 -7.40 22.78 9.09
C TRP A 49 -8.41 21.86 9.79
N LEU A 50 -8.00 20.66 10.20
CA LEU A 50 -8.88 19.72 10.88
C LEU A 50 -9.27 20.25 12.27
N ALA A 51 -10.57 20.30 12.56
CA ALA A 51 -11.06 20.60 13.92
C ALA A 51 -10.60 19.53 14.92
N VAL A 52 -10.53 19.87 16.22
CA VAL A 52 -10.08 18.93 17.28
C VAL A 52 -10.94 17.67 17.33
N ASN A 53 -12.26 17.82 17.18
CA ASN A 53 -13.24 16.73 17.12
C ASN A 53 -13.55 16.29 15.67
N GLY A 54 -12.75 16.72 14.69
CA GLY A 54 -12.93 16.40 13.30
C GLY A 54 -12.25 15.09 12.89
N THR A 55 -12.72 14.52 11.79
CA THR A 55 -12.10 13.39 11.08
C THR A 55 -11.75 13.83 9.66
N ALA A 56 -10.55 13.47 9.20
CA ALA A 56 -10.17 13.55 7.79
C ALA A 56 -10.00 12.13 7.22
N ALA A 57 -10.46 11.88 6.00
CA ALA A 57 -10.20 10.65 5.25
C ALA A 57 -9.59 11.01 3.89
N ILE A 58 -8.38 10.53 3.64
CA ILE A 58 -7.55 11.00 2.54
C ILE A 58 -7.12 9.79 1.71
N VAL A 59 -7.45 9.78 0.43
CA VAL A 59 -6.95 8.78 -0.51
C VAL A 59 -5.53 9.16 -0.93
N GLU A 60 -4.58 8.25 -0.76
CA GLU A 60 -3.15 8.51 -0.97
C GLU A 60 -2.52 7.41 -1.83
N PHE A 61 -1.42 7.77 -2.51
CA PHE A 61 -0.52 6.81 -3.13
C PHE A 61 0.23 6.03 -2.02
N PRO A 62 0.33 4.68 -2.07
CA PRO A 62 0.90 3.89 -0.97
C PRO A 62 2.34 4.25 -0.56
N GLY A 63 3.11 4.92 -1.42
CA GLY A 63 4.45 5.40 -1.09
C GLY A 63 4.51 6.23 0.19
N VAL A 64 3.45 6.97 0.53
CA VAL A 64 3.43 7.77 1.77
C VAL A 64 3.61 6.92 3.02
N LEU A 65 3.29 5.61 2.96
CA LEU A 65 3.31 4.69 4.09
C LEU A 65 4.71 4.22 4.49
N TYR A 66 5.68 4.22 3.55
CA TYR A 66 6.99 3.59 3.75
C TYR A 66 8.19 4.40 3.24
N ARG A 67 8.02 5.40 2.37
CA ARG A 67 9.15 6.16 1.80
C ARG A 67 9.99 6.83 2.88
N GLY A 68 11.32 6.65 2.86
CA GLY A 68 12.24 7.14 3.87
C GLY A 68 12.48 8.66 3.86
N GLY A 69 13.49 9.12 4.61
CA GLY A 69 13.96 10.51 4.57
C GLY A 69 12.95 11.50 5.16
N ALA A 70 12.64 12.58 4.43
CA ALA A 70 11.72 13.61 4.90
C ALA A 70 10.31 13.06 5.17
N GLU A 71 9.81 12.14 4.34
CA GLU A 71 8.48 11.55 4.53
C GLU A 71 8.41 10.67 5.79
N GLN A 72 9.50 9.98 6.14
CA GLN A 72 9.59 9.24 7.41
C GLN A 72 9.52 10.17 8.62
N LYS A 73 10.19 11.33 8.57
CA LYS A 73 10.12 12.34 9.65
C LYS A 73 8.71 12.93 9.79
N ILE A 74 8.01 13.16 8.68
CA ILE A 74 6.61 13.60 8.70
C ILE A 74 5.72 12.51 9.31
N ARG A 75 5.90 11.25 8.91
CA ARG A 75 5.16 10.13 9.53
C ARG A 75 5.44 10.02 11.03
N LYS A 76 6.70 10.16 11.45
CA LYS A 76 7.07 10.23 12.87
C LYS A 76 6.28 11.31 13.60
N TYR A 77 6.22 12.52 13.06
CA TYR A 77 5.40 13.59 13.64
C TYR A 77 3.91 13.21 13.74
N LEU A 78 3.35 12.61 12.69
CA LEU A 78 1.94 12.19 12.68
C LEU A 78 1.64 11.09 13.70
N ILE A 79 2.57 10.15 13.90
CA ILE A 79 2.41 9.02 14.84
C ILE A 79 2.67 9.45 16.28
N ASP A 80 3.75 10.18 16.53
CA ASP A 80 4.11 10.63 17.88
C ASP A 80 3.04 11.55 18.50
N ASN A 81 2.39 12.37 17.66
CA ASN A 81 1.29 13.23 18.10
C ASN A 81 -0.09 12.55 18.01
N ASN A 82 -0.10 11.24 17.74
CA ASN A 82 -1.30 10.42 17.72
C ASN A 82 -2.37 10.95 16.73
N TYR A 83 -1.97 11.38 15.54
CA TYR A 83 -2.89 11.93 14.53
C TYR A 83 -3.41 10.92 13.53
N VAL A 84 -2.65 9.87 13.24
CA VAL A 84 -3.11 8.77 12.36
C VAL A 84 -4.05 7.88 13.17
N ASP A 85 -5.29 7.72 12.72
CA ASP A 85 -6.30 6.89 13.37
C ASP A 85 -6.42 5.51 12.72
N THR A 86 -6.43 5.47 11.39
CA THR A 86 -6.57 4.25 10.61
C THR A 86 -5.85 4.35 9.27
N VAL A 87 -5.23 3.26 8.82
CA VAL A 87 -4.71 3.10 7.47
C VAL A 87 -5.43 1.93 6.79
N ILE A 88 -6.03 2.18 5.64
CA ILE A 88 -6.80 1.19 4.88
C ILE A 88 -6.09 0.97 3.54
N GLN A 89 -5.57 -0.22 3.31
CA GLN A 89 -5.03 -0.60 2.00
C GLN A 89 -6.19 -1.02 1.09
N LEU A 90 -6.34 -0.35 -0.05
CA LEU A 90 -7.39 -0.67 -1.02
C LEU A 90 -6.89 -1.62 -2.11
N PRO A 91 -7.82 -2.29 -2.83
CA PRO A 91 -7.48 -3.10 -4.00
C PRO A 91 -6.71 -2.34 -5.08
N PRO A 92 -5.86 -3.05 -5.87
CA PRO A 92 -5.30 -2.51 -7.10
C PRO A 92 -6.38 -2.30 -8.15
N ASP A 93 -6.06 -1.52 -9.18
CA ASP A 93 -6.89 -1.35 -10.38
C ASP A 93 -8.34 -0.89 -10.13
N LEU A 94 -8.58 -0.16 -9.04
CA LEU A 94 -9.86 0.49 -8.71
C LEU A 94 -10.10 1.78 -9.50
N PHE A 95 -9.03 2.55 -9.76
CA PHE A 95 -9.13 3.88 -10.36
C PHE A 95 -8.95 3.83 -11.88
N PHE A 96 -9.57 4.79 -12.57
CA PHE A 96 -9.30 5.01 -13.99
C PHE A 96 -7.90 5.59 -14.20
N GLY A 97 -7.23 5.18 -15.28
CA GLY A 97 -5.91 5.71 -15.65
C GLY A 97 -4.71 5.12 -14.89
N THR A 98 -4.92 4.23 -13.92
CA THR A 98 -3.83 3.51 -13.24
C THR A 98 -4.27 2.12 -12.77
N THR A 99 -3.33 1.19 -12.65
CA THR A 99 -3.52 -0.14 -12.06
C THR A 99 -3.01 -0.22 -10.62
N ILE A 100 -2.39 0.86 -10.13
CA ILE A 100 -1.76 0.90 -8.81
C ILE A 100 -2.84 0.77 -7.72
N ALA A 101 -2.50 0.03 -6.65
CA ALA A 101 -3.27 0.05 -5.41
C ALA A 101 -3.17 1.43 -4.75
N THR A 102 -4.23 1.82 -4.05
CA THR A 102 -4.29 3.08 -3.30
C THR A 102 -4.51 2.77 -1.82
N CYS A 103 -4.37 3.76 -0.97
CA CYS A 103 -4.68 3.61 0.45
C CYS A 103 -5.52 4.79 0.93
N VAL A 104 -6.19 4.61 2.06
CA VAL A 104 -6.86 5.70 2.78
C VAL A 104 -6.17 5.90 4.11
N ILE A 105 -5.76 7.13 4.40
CA ILE A 105 -5.30 7.54 5.72
C ILE A 105 -6.43 8.31 6.39
N VAL A 106 -6.83 7.86 7.57
CA VAL A 106 -7.80 8.55 8.43
C VAL A 106 -7.03 9.29 9.51
N LEU A 107 -7.28 10.60 9.63
CA LEU A 107 -6.68 11.46 10.66
C LEU A 107 -7.72 11.93 11.67
N LYS A 108 -7.31 12.00 12.94
CA LYS A 108 -8.07 12.60 14.05
C LYS A 108 -7.11 13.33 14.99
N LYS A 109 -7.53 14.48 15.52
CA LYS A 109 -6.76 15.21 16.57
C LYS A 109 -7.08 14.75 17.99
N SER A 110 -8.24 14.13 18.18
CA SER A 110 -8.69 13.61 19.47
C SER A 110 -9.07 12.14 19.31
N LYS A 111 -8.21 11.24 19.78
CA LYS A 111 -8.41 9.79 19.78
C LYS A 111 -8.63 9.26 21.19
N LYS A 112 -9.25 8.08 21.29
CA LYS A 112 -9.50 7.38 22.57
C LYS A 112 -8.29 6.58 23.05
N ASP A 113 -7.41 6.19 22.13
CA ASP A 113 -6.25 5.35 22.35
C ASP A 113 -5.02 5.90 21.60
N ASN A 114 -3.84 5.34 21.89
CA ASN A 114 -2.57 5.63 21.22
C ASN A 114 -2.20 4.50 20.25
N SER A 115 -3.15 4.09 19.41
CA SER A 115 -2.96 3.00 18.46
C SER A 115 -3.49 3.36 17.06
N VAL A 116 -2.92 2.77 16.03
CA VAL A 116 -3.40 2.90 14.64
C VAL A 116 -4.05 1.59 14.24
N LEU A 117 -5.28 1.67 13.70
CA LEU A 117 -5.94 0.53 13.09
C LEU A 117 -5.43 0.36 11.65
N PHE A 118 -4.95 -0.83 11.32
CA PHE A 118 -4.61 -1.22 9.94
C PHE A 118 -5.71 -2.12 9.41
N ILE A 119 -6.12 -1.90 8.16
CA ILE A 119 -7.10 -2.73 7.45
C ILE A 119 -6.53 -3.10 6.08
N ASP A 120 -6.39 -4.39 5.78
CA ASP A 120 -6.05 -4.90 4.45
C ASP A 120 -7.33 -5.23 3.67
N ALA A 121 -7.82 -4.28 2.88
CA ALA A 121 -8.92 -4.52 1.97
C ALA A 121 -8.44 -4.88 0.55
N SER A 122 -7.14 -5.16 0.35
CA SER A 122 -6.56 -5.30 -1.01
C SER A 122 -7.16 -6.44 -1.84
N ALA A 123 -7.72 -7.46 -1.19
CA ALA A 123 -8.43 -8.57 -1.83
C ALA A 123 -9.94 -8.32 -2.02
N LEU A 124 -10.51 -7.26 -1.43
CA LEU A 124 -11.95 -7.01 -1.44
C LEU A 124 -12.40 -6.31 -2.73
N PHE A 125 -12.51 -7.05 -3.83
CA PHE A 125 -13.02 -6.52 -5.09
C PHE A 125 -13.69 -7.57 -5.95
N ASN A 126 -14.64 -7.13 -6.78
CA ASN A 126 -15.11 -7.92 -7.91
C ASN A 126 -14.50 -7.36 -9.18
N ARG A 127 -14.03 -8.24 -10.07
CA ARG A 127 -13.61 -7.83 -11.40
C ARG A 127 -14.85 -7.50 -12.24
N VAL A 128 -15.01 -6.25 -12.62
CA VAL A 128 -16.12 -5.78 -13.45
C VAL A 128 -15.52 -5.17 -14.72
N GLY A 129 -15.60 -5.92 -15.82
CA GLY A 129 -14.91 -5.57 -17.06
C GLY A 129 -13.39 -5.55 -16.88
N ASN A 130 -12.76 -4.42 -17.19
CA ASN A 130 -11.32 -4.23 -17.10
C ASN A 130 -10.86 -3.54 -15.80
N LYS A 131 -11.74 -3.43 -14.79
CA LYS A 131 -11.44 -2.76 -13.53
C LYS A 131 -11.93 -3.56 -12.33
N ASN A 132 -11.27 -3.33 -11.21
CA ASN A 132 -11.73 -3.83 -9.92
C ASN A 132 -12.80 -2.88 -9.37
N LYS A 133 -13.83 -3.43 -8.74
CA LYS A 133 -14.90 -2.64 -8.13
C LYS A 133 -15.10 -3.06 -6.68
N LEU A 134 -15.18 -2.07 -5.80
CA LEU A 134 -15.53 -2.25 -4.40
C LEU A 134 -17.05 -2.32 -4.28
N MET A 135 -17.58 -3.53 -4.05
CA MET A 135 -19.02 -3.78 -3.94
C MET A 135 -19.55 -3.35 -2.55
N PRO A 136 -20.87 -3.15 -2.39
CA PRO A 136 -21.45 -2.71 -1.10
C PRO A 136 -21.10 -3.61 0.10
N GLU A 137 -20.98 -4.92 -0.13
CA GLU A 137 -20.57 -5.91 0.87
C GLU A 137 -19.12 -5.67 1.34
N HIS A 138 -18.22 -5.31 0.42
CA HIS A 138 -16.83 -4.98 0.74
C HIS A 138 -16.73 -3.68 1.54
N GLN A 139 -17.50 -2.67 1.14
CA GLN A 139 -17.59 -1.40 1.87
C GLN A 139 -18.09 -1.61 3.30
N SER A 140 -19.11 -2.47 3.45
CA SER A 140 -19.68 -2.82 4.75
C SER A 140 -18.68 -3.57 5.63
N ALA A 141 -17.89 -4.49 5.06
CA ALA A 141 -16.83 -5.19 5.80
C ALA A 141 -15.75 -4.22 6.32
N ILE A 142 -15.28 -3.30 5.46
CA ILE A 142 -14.29 -2.28 5.84
C ILE A 142 -14.84 -1.36 6.94
N LEU A 143 -16.08 -0.90 6.80
CA LEU A 143 -16.74 -0.06 7.80
C LEU A 143 -16.98 -0.81 9.12
N GLY A 144 -17.31 -2.10 9.06
CA GLY A 144 -17.41 -2.98 10.22
C GLY A 144 -16.11 -3.00 10.99
N ALA A 145 -15.00 -3.39 10.35
CA ALA A 145 -13.68 -3.39 10.98
C ALA A 145 -13.25 -2.02 11.51
N PHE A 146 -13.56 -0.94 10.78
CA PHE A 146 -13.29 0.43 11.25
C PHE A 146 -14.04 0.77 12.54
N ASN A 147 -15.31 0.36 12.66
CA ASN A 147 -16.13 0.63 13.84
C ASN A 147 -15.74 -0.26 15.03
N ASP A 148 -15.49 -1.54 14.77
CA ASP A 148 -15.15 -2.53 15.80
C ASP A 148 -13.74 -2.30 16.35
N ARG A 149 -12.82 -1.79 15.51
CA ARG A 149 -11.40 -1.53 15.84
C ARG A 149 -10.68 -2.73 16.48
N GLY A 150 -11.09 -3.94 16.13
CA GLY A 150 -10.51 -5.18 16.63
C GLY A 150 -9.52 -5.81 15.66
N ASP A 151 -8.81 -6.80 16.18
CA ASP A 151 -7.96 -7.67 15.38
C ASP A 151 -8.82 -8.72 14.69
N VAL A 152 -8.59 -8.91 13.39
CA VAL A 152 -9.21 -9.93 12.56
C VAL A 152 -8.11 -10.51 11.69
N ASP A 153 -7.90 -11.83 11.77
CA ASP A 153 -6.85 -12.52 11.04
C ASP A 153 -6.89 -12.16 9.54
N HIS A 154 -5.71 -11.84 9.01
CA HIS A 154 -5.49 -11.44 7.62
C HIS A 154 -6.26 -10.19 7.13
N PHE A 155 -6.98 -9.48 8.01
CA PHE A 155 -7.87 -8.39 7.60
C PHE A 155 -7.67 -7.09 8.38
N SER A 156 -7.60 -7.11 9.71
CA SER A 156 -7.38 -5.92 10.51
C SER A 156 -6.49 -6.16 11.72
N LYS A 157 -5.73 -5.14 12.11
CA LYS A 157 -4.89 -5.19 13.30
C LYS A 157 -4.76 -3.82 13.95
N LEU A 158 -4.98 -3.76 15.26
CA LEU A 158 -4.77 -2.57 16.07
C LEU A 158 -3.35 -2.58 16.62
N VAL A 159 -2.52 -1.63 16.20
CA VAL A 159 -1.09 -1.60 16.53
C VAL A 159 -0.78 -0.35 17.33
N SER A 160 -0.01 -0.48 18.41
CA SER A 160 0.35 0.66 19.24
C SER A 160 1.29 1.62 18.51
N ASN A 161 1.25 2.91 18.86
CA ASN A 161 2.20 3.87 18.29
C ASN A 161 3.65 3.51 18.64
N GLN A 162 3.89 2.80 19.75
CA GLN A 162 5.21 2.34 20.15
C GLN A 162 5.74 1.27 19.19
N ASP A 163 4.94 0.26 18.85
CA ASP A 163 5.34 -0.79 17.90
C ASP A 163 5.63 -0.20 16.51
N ILE A 164 4.87 0.82 16.10
CA ILE A 164 5.11 1.57 14.85
C ILE A 164 6.43 2.34 14.92
N ALA A 165 6.74 2.96 16.05
CA ALA A 165 8.00 3.67 16.26
C ALA A 165 9.20 2.71 16.21
N ASP A 166 9.08 1.55 16.87
CA ASP A 166 10.11 0.50 16.88
C ASP A 166 10.31 -0.09 15.47
N GLY A 167 9.24 -0.15 14.66
CA GLY A 167 9.26 -0.50 13.24
C GLY A 167 9.74 0.62 12.30
N GLY A 168 10.35 1.68 12.81
CA GLY A 168 10.92 2.77 12.01
C GLY A 168 9.88 3.69 11.35
N TYR A 169 8.69 3.80 11.94
CA TYR A 169 7.58 4.63 11.45
C TYR A 169 7.08 4.23 10.05
N SER A 170 7.19 2.95 9.72
CA SER A 170 6.44 2.37 8.60
C SER A 170 4.98 2.19 9.03
N ILE A 171 4.06 2.68 8.20
CA ILE A 171 2.61 2.46 8.37
C ILE A 171 2.04 1.68 7.18
N SER A 172 2.87 0.82 6.58
CA SER A 172 2.43 -0.12 5.57
C SER A 172 1.60 -1.24 6.20
N VAL A 173 0.41 -1.48 5.65
CA VAL A 173 -0.49 -2.54 6.14
C VAL A 173 0.18 -3.91 6.13
N SER A 174 0.95 -4.22 5.09
CA SER A 174 1.68 -5.50 4.94
C SER A 174 2.79 -5.72 5.98
N THR A 175 3.16 -4.71 6.77
CA THR A 175 4.09 -4.87 7.90
C THR A 175 3.40 -5.52 9.10
N PHE A 176 2.09 -5.34 9.24
CA PHE A 176 1.34 -5.74 10.43
C PHE A 176 0.36 -6.87 10.19
N ILE A 177 -0.12 -7.00 8.95
CA ILE A 177 -1.10 -7.98 8.53
C ILE A 177 -0.46 -8.88 7.47
N GLU A 178 -0.28 -10.14 7.83
CA GLU A 178 0.11 -11.17 6.86
C GLU A 178 -1.11 -11.49 5.99
N ARG A 179 -0.88 -11.60 4.68
CA ARG A 179 -1.96 -12.01 3.78
C ARG A 179 -2.21 -13.50 3.94
N GLU A 180 -3.48 -13.88 3.81
CA GLU A 180 -3.85 -15.28 3.75
C GLU A 180 -3.15 -15.93 2.55
N ASP A 181 -2.36 -16.96 2.83
CA ASP A 181 -1.71 -17.75 1.79
C ASP A 181 -2.74 -18.72 1.20
N SER A 182 -3.34 -18.31 0.09
CA SER A 182 -4.25 -19.14 -0.70
C SER A 182 -3.53 -19.91 -1.81
N SER A 183 -2.20 -19.94 -1.82
CA SER A 183 -1.48 -20.77 -2.78
C SER A 183 -1.83 -22.24 -2.56
N GLU A 184 -2.19 -22.93 -3.65
CA GLU A 184 -2.33 -24.38 -3.59
C GLU A 184 -0.98 -24.96 -3.15
N VAL A 185 -0.99 -25.84 -2.16
CA VAL A 185 0.20 -26.58 -1.75
C VAL A 185 0.68 -27.37 -2.97
N ILE A 186 1.71 -26.87 -3.64
CA ILE A 186 2.29 -27.55 -4.78
C ILE A 186 2.94 -28.82 -4.26
N ASP A 187 2.42 -29.98 -4.67
CA ASP A 187 3.07 -31.26 -4.40
C ASP A 187 4.43 -31.27 -5.12
N ILE A 188 5.49 -31.08 -4.34
CA ILE A 188 6.87 -31.03 -4.81
C ILE A 188 7.26 -32.32 -5.54
N VAL A 189 6.67 -33.47 -5.17
CA VAL A 189 6.94 -34.75 -5.84
C VAL A 189 6.33 -34.73 -7.24
N VAL A 190 5.09 -34.24 -7.38
CA VAL A 190 4.42 -34.10 -8.67
C VAL A 190 5.14 -33.08 -9.55
N LEU A 191 5.50 -31.91 -9.00
CA LEU A 191 6.22 -30.87 -9.73
C LEU A 191 7.58 -31.38 -10.23
N ASN A 192 8.36 -32.04 -9.38
CA ASN A 192 9.66 -32.59 -9.78
C ASN A 192 9.52 -33.67 -10.86
N LYS A 193 8.46 -34.49 -10.80
CA LYS A 193 8.15 -35.47 -11.85
C LYS A 193 7.84 -34.77 -13.18
N GLN A 194 7.01 -33.73 -13.16
CA GLN A 194 6.71 -32.93 -14.36
C GLN A 194 7.96 -32.27 -14.95
N ILE A 195 8.85 -31.72 -14.10
CA ILE A 195 10.12 -31.15 -14.54
C ILE A 195 10.97 -32.22 -15.24
N ALA A 196 11.09 -33.42 -14.66
CA ALA A 196 11.85 -34.51 -15.26
C ALA A 196 11.27 -34.94 -16.63
N GLU A 197 9.94 -35.03 -16.75
CA GLU A 197 9.25 -35.36 -18.00
C GLU A 197 9.48 -34.27 -19.07
N ILE A 198 9.42 -33.00 -18.69
CA ILE A 198 9.68 -31.86 -19.59
C ILE A 198 11.12 -31.91 -20.11
N VAL A 199 12.10 -32.14 -19.24
CA VAL A 199 13.53 -32.21 -19.62
C VAL A 199 13.79 -33.41 -20.54
N ALA A 200 13.19 -34.57 -20.27
CA ALA A 200 13.30 -35.74 -21.13
C ALA A 200 12.72 -35.45 -22.52
N ARG A 201 11.54 -34.83 -22.58
CA ARG A 201 10.89 -34.45 -23.84
C ARG A 201 11.70 -33.41 -24.61
N GLN A 202 12.24 -32.41 -23.94
CA GLN A 202 13.13 -31.41 -24.54
C GLN A 202 14.35 -32.08 -25.17
N SER A 203 14.97 -33.04 -24.46
CA SER A 203 16.16 -33.76 -24.94
C SER A 203 15.86 -34.60 -26.18
N ALA A 204 14.71 -35.30 -26.20
CA ALA A 204 14.28 -36.06 -27.37
C ALA A 204 14.04 -35.15 -28.58
N LEU A 205 13.29 -34.06 -28.40
CA LEU A 205 13.03 -33.08 -29.47
C LEU A 205 14.33 -32.45 -29.98
N ARG A 206 15.31 -32.21 -29.11
CA ARG A 206 16.64 -31.70 -29.50
C ARG A 206 17.36 -32.70 -30.41
N ALA A 207 17.36 -33.98 -30.05
CA ALA A 207 17.98 -35.04 -30.85
C ALA A 207 17.31 -35.18 -32.23
N ASP A 208 15.98 -35.07 -32.29
CA ASP A 208 15.24 -35.09 -33.56
C ASP A 208 15.63 -33.90 -34.45
N ILE A 209 15.77 -32.70 -33.87
CA ILE A 209 16.23 -31.51 -34.60
C ILE A 209 17.66 -31.70 -35.09
N ASP A 210 18.57 -32.19 -34.24
CA ASP A 210 19.98 -32.40 -34.60
C ASP A 210 20.12 -33.42 -35.74
N ALA A 211 19.26 -34.46 -35.77
CA ALA A 211 19.22 -35.42 -36.87
C ALA A 211 18.78 -34.79 -38.20
N ILE A 212 17.73 -33.95 -38.17
CA ILE A 212 17.28 -33.20 -39.35
C ILE A 212 18.37 -32.25 -39.86
N VAL A 213 19.07 -31.55 -38.95
CA VAL A 213 20.16 -30.65 -39.31
C VAL A 213 21.31 -31.42 -39.97
N ALA A 214 21.71 -32.58 -39.42
CA ALA A 214 22.77 -33.41 -39.99
C ALA A 214 22.41 -33.95 -41.39
N GLU A 215 21.14 -34.30 -41.63
CA GLU A 215 20.65 -34.71 -42.95
C GLU A 215 20.75 -33.56 -43.96
N LEU A 216 20.39 -32.34 -43.56
CA LEU A 216 20.47 -31.16 -44.42
C LEU A 216 21.91 -30.72 -44.70
N GLU A 217 22.81 -30.80 -43.71
CA GLU A 217 24.23 -30.44 -43.87
C GLU A 217 25.02 -31.49 -44.66
N GLY A 218 24.63 -32.77 -44.59
CA GLY A 218 25.25 -33.88 -45.34
C GLY A 218 24.76 -34.05 -46.79
N ALA A 219 23.73 -33.29 -47.20
CA ALA A 219 23.13 -33.36 -48.54
C ALA A 219 23.76 -32.39 -49.56
N VAL A 220 25.00 -31.93 -49.34
CA VAL A 220 25.77 -31.04 -50.24
C VAL A 220 26.90 -31.80 -50.94
#